data_AF-S0G3T4-F1
#
_entry.id   AF-S0G3T4-F1
#
_cell.length_a   1.000
_cell.length_b   1.000
_cell.length_c   1.000
_cell.angle_alpha   90.00
_cell.angle_beta   90.00
_cell.angle_gamma   90.00
#
_symmetry.space_group_name_H-M   'P 1'
#
loop_
_entity.id
_entity.type
_entity.pdbx_description
1 polymer ?
#
loop_
_entity_poly.entity_id
_entity_poly.type
_entity_poly.pdbx_seq_one_letter_code
_entity_poly.pdbx_strand_id
1 'polypeptide(L)'
;MNWKFWKKTGTDPLPKPKELVSDLGKYLVVNLQYDPDWVWQLKMVTDLPKDGTARFRVFDSATAAMQGQTIKNYTSLDGQQGLILFDGWYRKQTRELEVNDYYQAMKNDQAV
;
A
#
# COMPACT_ATOMS: atom_id res chain seq x y z
N MET A 1 -2.70 -43.74 -6.12
CA MET A 1 -2.02 -42.49 -5.71
C MET A 1 -2.84 -41.31 -6.19
N ASN A 2 -3.45 -40.58 -5.26
CA ASN A 2 -4.44 -39.53 -5.54
C ASN A 2 -3.91 -38.21 -4.99
N TRP A 3 -3.14 -37.46 -5.79
CA TRP A 3 -2.80 -36.08 -5.47
C TRP A 3 -3.88 -35.17 -6.06
N LYS A 4 -4.83 -34.77 -5.20
CA LYS A 4 -5.81 -33.72 -5.52
C LYS A 4 -5.13 -32.37 -5.34
N PHE A 5 -4.56 -31.87 -6.43
CA PHE A 5 -4.08 -30.49 -6.53
C PHE A 5 -5.23 -29.51 -6.27
N TRP A 6 -4.90 -28.50 -5.46
CA TRP A 6 -5.73 -27.41 -4.93
C TRP A 6 -7.00 -27.04 -5.70
N LYS A 7 -8.15 -27.27 -5.07
CA LYS A 7 -9.37 -26.49 -5.32
C LYS A 7 -9.14 -25.06 -4.81
N LYS A 8 -8.82 -24.13 -5.71
CA LYS A 8 -8.97 -22.69 -5.48
C LYS A 8 -10.47 -22.38 -5.38
N THR A 9 -10.98 -22.23 -4.17
CA THR A 9 -12.30 -21.65 -3.92
C THR A 9 -12.26 -20.16 -4.22
N GLY A 10 -13.26 -19.70 -4.96
CA GLY A 10 -13.36 -18.36 -5.53
C GLY A 10 -13.27 -17.24 -4.51
N THR A 11 -12.29 -16.39 -4.74
CA THR A 11 -12.29 -14.93 -4.60
C THR A 11 -10.99 -14.57 -5.29
N ASP A 12 -11.03 -13.80 -6.37
CA ASP A 12 -9.83 -13.34 -7.08
C ASP A 12 -8.79 -12.95 -6.02
N PRO A 13 -7.60 -13.57 -5.97
CA PRO A 13 -6.65 -13.26 -4.91
C PRO A 13 -6.20 -11.83 -5.14
N LEU A 14 -6.86 -10.90 -4.45
CA LEU A 14 -6.43 -9.53 -4.31
C LEU A 14 -4.92 -9.59 -4.03
N PRO A 15 -4.13 -8.81 -4.76
CA PRO A 15 -2.68 -8.90 -4.68
C PRO A 15 -2.27 -8.71 -3.22
N LYS A 16 -1.54 -9.69 -2.70
CA LYS A 16 -1.00 -9.65 -1.34
C LYS A 16 -0.19 -8.38 -1.15
N PRO A 17 -0.06 -7.87 0.10
CA PRO A 17 0.81 -6.75 0.40
C PRO A 17 2.22 -7.08 -0.09
N LYS A 18 2.72 -6.26 -0.99
CA LYS A 18 4.06 -6.34 -1.54
C LYS A 18 4.94 -5.30 -0.86
N GLU A 19 6.24 -5.47 -1.03
CA GLU A 19 7.21 -4.44 -0.71
C GLU A 19 7.05 -3.26 -1.67
N LEU A 20 7.53 -2.09 -1.26
CA LEU A 20 7.49 -0.91 -2.11
C LEU A 20 8.21 -1.17 -3.43
N VAL A 21 7.58 -0.75 -4.52
CA VAL A 21 8.24 -0.69 -5.83
C VAL A 21 9.42 0.27 -5.70
N SER A 22 10.57 -0.10 -6.24
CA SER A 22 11.81 0.66 -6.11
C SER A 22 11.67 2.13 -6.52
N ASP A 23 10.91 2.41 -7.58
CA ASP A 23 10.62 3.78 -8.02
C ASP A 23 9.81 4.57 -6.99
N LEU A 24 8.80 3.94 -6.37
CA LEU A 24 8.00 4.57 -5.33
C LEU A 24 8.84 4.83 -4.08
N GLY A 25 9.63 3.83 -3.64
CA GLY A 25 10.51 3.96 -2.49
C GLY A 25 11.53 5.10 -2.69
N LYS A 26 12.16 5.16 -3.88
CA LYS A 26 13.05 6.27 -4.24
C LYS A 26 12.34 7.62 -4.25
N TYR A 27 11.13 7.70 -4.77
CA TYR A 27 10.35 8.93 -4.77
C TYR A 27 10.09 9.42 -3.34
N LEU A 28 9.68 8.54 -2.42
CA LEU A 28 9.45 8.91 -1.02
C LEU A 28 10.73 9.41 -0.34
N VAL A 29 11.88 8.79 -0.61
CA VAL A 29 13.17 9.18 -0.01
C VAL A 29 13.73 10.45 -0.63
N VAL A 30 13.65 10.61 -1.95
CA VAL A 30 14.27 11.74 -2.67
C VAL A 30 13.37 12.97 -2.66
N ASN A 31 12.08 12.79 -2.98
CA ASN A 31 11.15 13.91 -3.13
C ASN A 31 10.53 14.31 -1.80
N LEU A 32 10.10 13.34 -0.99
CA LEU A 32 9.47 13.60 0.31
C LEU A 32 10.47 13.57 1.48
N GLN A 33 11.74 13.29 1.21
CA GLN A 33 12.84 13.29 2.20
C GLN A 33 12.61 12.36 3.39
N TYR A 34 11.87 11.26 3.19
CA TYR A 34 11.69 10.26 4.24
C TYR A 34 12.92 9.40 4.46
N ASP A 35 13.01 8.86 5.67
CA ASP A 35 14.09 7.97 6.05
C ASP A 35 14.03 6.68 5.22
N PRO A 36 15.11 6.31 4.50
CA PRO A 36 15.10 5.16 3.62
C PRO A 36 14.85 3.87 4.38
N ASP A 37 15.47 3.67 5.55
CA ASP A 37 15.27 2.46 6.35
C ASP A 37 13.80 2.29 6.71
N TRP A 38 13.13 3.38 7.11
CA TRP A 38 11.68 3.37 7.38
C TRP A 38 10.85 3.06 6.13
N VAL A 39 11.12 3.72 5.00
CA VAL A 39 10.39 3.53 3.75
C VAL A 39 10.43 2.07 3.29
N TRP A 40 11.54 1.37 3.48
CA TRP A 40 11.68 -0.04 3.09
C TRP A 40 10.95 -1.02 4.04
N GLN A 41 10.61 -0.62 5.26
CA GLN A 41 9.79 -1.44 6.17
C GLN A 41 8.29 -1.38 5.83
N LEU A 42 7.88 -0.34 5.10
CA LEU A 42 6.49 -0.15 4.70
C LEU A 42 6.03 -1.24 3.74
N LYS A 43 4.72 -1.50 3.77
CA LYS A 43 4.07 -2.43 2.85
C LYS A 43 3.14 -1.66 1.93
N MET A 44 3.12 -2.06 0.67
CA MET A 44 2.21 -1.50 -0.32
C MET A 44 1.21 -2.55 -0.79
N VAL A 45 0.00 -2.11 -1.01
CA VAL A 45 -1.04 -2.86 -1.71
C VAL A 45 -1.38 -2.10 -2.98
N THR A 46 -1.61 -2.82 -4.06
CA THR A 46 -2.00 -2.24 -5.33
C THR A 46 -3.34 -2.78 -5.75
N ASP A 47 -4.24 -1.94 -6.21
CA ASP A 47 -5.44 -2.37 -6.92
C ASP A 47 -5.28 -2.00 -8.39
N LEU A 48 -5.41 -2.99 -9.27
CA LEU A 48 -5.40 -2.76 -10.72
C LEU A 48 -6.84 -2.91 -11.23
N PRO A 49 -7.65 -1.84 -11.17
CA PRO A 49 -8.94 -1.84 -11.83
C PRO A 49 -8.75 -1.97 -13.35
N LYS A 50 -9.78 -2.50 -14.03
CA LYS A 50 -9.82 -2.66 -15.49
C LYS A 50 -9.63 -1.34 -16.28
N ASP A 51 -9.72 -0.21 -15.60
CA ASP A 51 -9.57 1.15 -16.13
C ASP A 51 -8.12 1.56 -16.47
N GLY A 52 -7.14 0.67 -16.28
CA GLY A 52 -5.73 0.93 -16.63
C GLY A 52 -4.99 1.90 -15.70
N THR A 53 -5.68 2.41 -14.67
CA THR A 53 -5.12 3.25 -13.60
C THR A 53 -4.89 2.38 -12.38
N ALA A 54 -3.64 2.12 -12.03
CA ALA A 54 -3.30 1.27 -10.91
C ALA A 54 -3.21 2.09 -9.63
N ARG A 55 -4.11 1.83 -8.68
CA ARG A 55 -4.13 2.50 -7.38
C ARG A 55 -3.19 1.78 -6.43
N PHE A 56 -2.53 2.51 -5.57
CA PHE A 56 -1.70 1.93 -4.52
C PHE A 56 -1.94 2.62 -3.19
N ARG A 57 -1.81 1.86 -2.11
CA ARG A 57 -1.85 2.35 -0.74
C ARG A 57 -0.66 1.77 -0.01
N VAL A 58 0.03 2.61 0.74
CA VAL A 58 1.18 2.26 1.56
C VAL A 58 0.79 2.41 3.02
N PHE A 59 1.10 1.39 3.79
CA PHE A 59 0.83 1.33 5.22
C PHE A 59 2.03 0.74 5.93
N ASP A 60 2.16 1.05 7.21
CA ASP A 60 3.16 0.42 8.05
C ASP A 60 2.60 -0.85 8.68
N SER A 61 3.27 -1.97 8.43
CA SER A 61 2.85 -3.26 8.96
C SER A 61 3.06 -3.38 10.47
N ALA A 62 4.05 -2.69 11.03
CA ALA A 62 4.29 -2.67 12.47
C ALA A 62 3.19 -1.90 13.19
N THR A 63 2.84 -0.70 12.71
CA THR A 63 1.75 0.14 13.24
C THR A 63 0.40 -0.58 13.13
N ALA A 64 0.11 -1.19 11.98
CA ALA A 64 -1.11 -1.99 11.82
C ALA A 64 -1.17 -3.14 12.83
N ALA A 65 -0.07 -3.88 13.02
CA ALA A 65 0.01 -4.95 14.00
C ALA A 65 -0.14 -4.43 15.45
N MET A 66 0.44 -3.28 15.78
CA MET A 66 0.27 -2.61 17.08
C MET A 66 -1.19 -2.21 17.34
N GLN A 67 -1.92 -1.82 16.29
CA GLN A 67 -3.36 -1.55 16.38
C GLN A 67 -4.23 -2.83 16.33
N GLY A 68 -3.61 -4.02 16.30
CA GLY A 68 -4.31 -5.30 16.22
C GLY A 68 -4.94 -5.58 14.85
N GLN A 69 -4.54 -4.84 13.81
CA GLN A 69 -5.11 -4.90 12.48
C GLN A 69 -4.23 -5.74 11.55
N THR A 70 -4.83 -6.77 10.95
CA THR A 70 -4.15 -7.62 9.97
C THR A 70 -4.54 -7.19 8.57
N ILE A 71 -3.71 -6.37 7.93
CA ILE A 71 -3.93 -5.95 6.54
C ILE A 71 -3.60 -7.12 5.61
N LYS A 72 -4.65 -7.76 5.08
CA LYS A 72 -4.50 -8.88 4.14
C LYS A 72 -4.54 -8.42 2.69
N ASN A 73 -5.31 -7.38 2.38
CA ASN A 73 -5.57 -6.92 1.01
C ASN A 73 -5.86 -5.41 0.96
N TYR A 74 -5.93 -4.86 -0.26
CA TYR A 74 -6.33 -3.47 -0.52
C TYR A 74 -7.68 -3.07 0.12
N THR A 75 -8.67 -3.96 0.10
CA THR A 75 -10.00 -3.74 0.69
C THR A 75 -9.99 -3.80 2.23
N SER A 76 -9.02 -4.47 2.86
CA SER A 76 -8.88 -4.45 4.32
C SER A 76 -8.49 -3.07 4.85
N LEU A 77 -7.81 -2.27 4.04
CA LEU A 77 -7.46 -0.88 4.37
C LEU A 77 -8.61 0.10 4.16
N ASP A 78 -9.68 -0.30 3.45
CA ASP A 78 -10.76 0.61 3.10
C ASP A 78 -11.54 1.11 4.34
N GLY A 79 -11.70 0.24 5.34
CA GLY A 79 -12.31 0.60 6.61
C GLY A 79 -11.39 1.36 7.58
N GLN A 80 -10.10 1.56 7.23
CA GLN A 80 -9.07 2.04 8.17
C GLN A 80 -8.13 3.05 7.54
N GLN A 81 -8.69 4.17 7.09
CA GLN A 81 -7.91 5.27 6.49
C GLN A 81 -6.83 5.85 7.43
N GLY A 82 -6.99 5.71 8.75
CA GLY A 82 -5.98 6.12 9.74
C GLY A 82 -4.68 5.31 9.74
N LEU A 83 -4.63 4.16 9.06
CA LEU A 83 -3.41 3.36 8.88
C LEU A 83 -2.71 3.63 7.54
N ILE A 84 -3.37 4.37 6.65
CA ILE A 84 -2.82 4.70 5.33
C ILE A 84 -1.87 5.87 5.53
N LEU A 85 -0.59 5.62 5.31
CA LEU A 85 0.45 6.65 5.39
C LEU A 85 0.55 7.41 4.08
N PHE A 86 0.53 6.66 2.98
CA PHE A 86 0.55 7.20 1.63
C PHE A 86 -0.49 6.50 0.80
N ASP A 87 -1.19 7.25 -0.04
CA ASP A 87 -2.04 6.69 -1.08
C ASP A 87 -1.69 7.32 -2.42
N GLY A 88 -2.21 6.74 -3.48
CA GLY A 88 -2.00 7.30 -4.79
C GLY A 88 -2.43 6.39 -5.92
N TRP A 89 -2.12 6.83 -7.12
CA TRP A 89 -2.37 6.06 -8.32
C TRP A 89 -1.30 6.32 -9.36
N TYR A 90 -1.03 5.32 -10.18
CA TYR A 90 -0.13 5.42 -11.30
C TYR A 90 -0.82 4.93 -12.57
N ARG A 91 -0.65 5.68 -13.65
CA ARG A 91 -1.21 5.34 -14.96
C ARG A 91 -0.07 4.93 -15.89
N LYS A 92 -0.05 3.66 -16.28
CA LYS A 92 1.01 3.11 -17.15
C LYS A 92 1.04 3.76 -18.54
N GLN A 93 -0.12 4.19 -19.04
CA GLN A 93 -0.26 4.76 -20.39
C GLN A 93 0.43 6.12 -20.53
N THR A 94 0.27 6.98 -19.52
CA THR A 94 0.75 8.36 -19.53
C THR A 94 1.99 8.56 -18.66
N ARG A 95 2.39 7.53 -17.89
CA ARG A 95 3.44 7.60 -16.85
C ARG A 95 3.17 8.64 -15.77
N GLU A 96 1.91 8.97 -15.57
CA GLU A 96 1.48 9.83 -14.47
C GLU A 96 1.50 9.03 -13.17
N LEU A 97 2.05 9.62 -12.11
CA LEU A 97 2.09 9.08 -10.76
C LEU A 97 1.66 10.20 -9.81
N GLU A 98 0.63 9.94 -9.03
CA GLU A 98 0.19 10.80 -7.95
C GLU A 98 0.41 10.07 -6.63
N VAL A 99 1.00 10.77 -5.65
CA VAL A 99 1.23 10.28 -4.29
C VAL A 99 0.66 11.32 -3.34
N ASN A 100 -0.34 10.95 -2.55
CA ASN A 100 -0.83 11.76 -1.45
C ASN A 100 -0.13 11.34 -0.16
N ASP A 101 0.37 12.34 0.55
CA ASP A 101 1.06 12.18 1.82
C ASP A 101 0.09 12.48 2.97
N TYR A 102 -0.44 11.43 3.59
CA TYR A 102 -1.27 11.56 4.79
C TYR A 102 -0.45 11.59 6.07
N TYR A 103 0.77 11.06 6.03
CA TYR A 103 1.65 11.01 7.20
C TYR A 103 2.00 12.41 7.72
N GLN A 104 2.31 13.37 6.84
CA GLN A 104 2.53 14.77 7.25
C GLN A 104 1.26 15.41 7.78
N ALA A 105 0.12 15.15 7.16
CA ALA A 105 -1.17 15.68 7.61
C ALA A 105 -1.50 15.17 9.03
N MET A 106 -1.31 13.87 9.29
CA MET A 106 -1.50 13.26 10.61
C MET A 106 -0.52 13.80 11.65
N LYS A 107 0.75 14.02 11.28
CA LYS A 107 1.74 14.63 12.17
C LYS A 107 1.38 16.04 12.58
N ASN A 108 0.83 16.82 11.64
CA ASN A 108 0.50 18.21 11.89
C ASN A 108 -0.77 18.37 12.76
N ASP A 109 -1.69 17.39 12.70
CA ASP A 109 -2.94 17.38 13.48
C ASP A 109 -2.73 17.00 14.96
N GLN A 110 -1.64 16.27 15.29
CA GLN A 110 -1.29 15.95 16.69
C GLN A 110 -0.54 17.08 17.43
N ALA A 111 -0.33 18.23 16.79
CA ALA A 111 0.43 19.35 17.35
C ALA A 111 -0.43 20.44 18.03
N VAL A 112 -1.70 20.16 18.37
CA VAL A 112 -2.62 21.09 19.05
C VAL A 112 -2.88 20.73 20.50
#